data_AF-A0A2E6GE39-F1
#
_entry.id   AF-A0A2E6GE39-F1
#
_cell.length_a   1.000
_cell.length_b   1.000
_cell.length_c   1.000
_cell.angle_alpha   90.00
_cell.angle_beta   90.00
_cell.angle_gamma   90.00
#
_symmetry.space_group_name_H-M   'P 1'
#
loop_
_entity.id
_entity.type
_entity.pdbx_description
1 polymer ?
#
loop_
_entity_poly.entity_id
_entity_poly.type
_entity_poly.pdbx_seq_one_letter_code
_entity_poly.pdbx_strand_id
1 'polypeptide(L)'
;MSLNPKIDQKKIIFGYILAFTSALGYGTGTVLTKHLINIFPNPILVSGVSLIIGTLIISVFYLKNSIKDLIKNKPKKEVTNAIFAGISSALGVNSLFIGLKLAPVSVASPVANTFPLVTILVIKLFYGKLEKITLQTILGSFLIVSGIVTITIYTS
;
A
#
# COMPACT_ATOMS: atom_id res chain seq x y z
N MET A 1 18.43 20.94 7.26
CA MET A 1 17.40 21.91 6.83
C MET A 1 16.30 21.89 7.88
N SER A 2 16.36 22.79 8.85
CA SER A 2 15.36 22.89 9.93
C SER A 2 14.09 23.51 9.36
N LEU A 3 13.05 22.69 9.20
CA LEU A 3 11.75 23.12 8.70
C LEU A 3 11.04 24.00 9.74
N ASN A 4 10.25 24.96 9.24
CA ASN A 4 9.53 25.96 10.03
C ASN A 4 8.30 25.31 10.72
N PRO A 5 8.21 25.31 12.06
CA PRO A 5 7.32 24.42 12.82
C PRO A 5 5.81 24.59 12.55
N LYS A 6 5.36 25.76 12.08
CA LYS A 6 3.93 26.01 11.76
C LYS A 6 3.53 25.58 10.34
N ILE A 7 4.47 25.56 9.38
CA ILE A 7 4.21 25.10 8.00
C ILE A 7 4.14 23.57 7.96
N ASP A 8 4.86 22.90 8.85
CA ASP A 8 4.91 21.45 8.93
C ASP A 8 3.61 20.83 9.46
N GLN A 9 2.96 21.41 10.48
CA GLN A 9 1.75 20.82 11.05
C GLN A 9 0.59 20.72 10.04
N LYS A 10 0.35 21.77 9.24
CA LYS A 10 -0.69 21.75 8.19
C LYS A 10 -0.40 20.69 7.12
N LYS A 11 0.87 20.53 6.73
CA LYS A 11 1.29 19.51 5.76
C LYS A 11 1.15 18.10 6.32
N ILE A 12 1.48 17.90 7.60
CA ILE A 12 1.34 16.62 8.29
C ILE A 12 -0.14 16.22 8.37
N ILE A 13 -1.02 17.14 8.80
CA ILE A 13 -2.47 16.89 8.86
C ILE A 13 -3.01 16.54 7.47
N PHE A 14 -2.59 17.28 6.44
CA PHE A 14 -2.96 16.96 5.06
C PHE A 14 -2.49 15.57 4.62
N GLY A 15 -1.26 15.17 5.00
CA GLY A 15 -0.75 13.82 4.79
C GLY A 15 -1.60 12.75 5.45
N TYR A 16 -2.06 12.98 6.69
CA TYR A 16 -2.97 12.05 7.38
C TYR A 16 -4.35 11.96 6.72
N ILE A 17 -4.89 13.07 6.23
CA ILE A 17 -6.15 13.08 5.47
C ILE A 17 -5.99 12.24 4.20
N LEU A 18 -4.91 12.43 3.45
CA LEU A 18 -4.63 11.63 2.25
C LEU A 18 -4.45 10.14 2.57
N ALA A 19 -3.77 9.81 3.67
CA ALA A 19 -3.64 8.43 4.14
C ALA A 19 -4.99 7.81 4.51
N PHE A 20 -5.89 8.58 5.12
CA PHE A 20 -7.25 8.14 5.41
C PHE A 20 -8.08 7.93 4.13
N THR A 21 -7.95 8.81 3.14
CA THR A 21 -8.57 8.62 1.82
C THR A 21 -8.10 7.33 1.15
N SER A 22 -6.83 6.97 1.31
CA SER A 22 -6.31 5.66 0.86
C SER A 22 -7.04 4.50 1.56
N ALA A 23 -7.24 4.59 2.88
CA ALA A 23 -7.97 3.56 3.63
C ALA A 23 -9.42 3.40 3.15
N LEU A 24 -10.11 4.49 2.82
CA LEU A 24 -11.44 4.43 2.20
C LEU A 24 -11.40 3.75 0.83
N GLY A 25 -10.41 4.09 0.01
CA GLY A 25 -10.22 3.50 -1.33
C GLY A 25 -9.95 2.00 -1.27
N TYR A 26 -9.02 1.55 -0.41
CA TYR A 26 -8.72 0.12 -0.26
C TYR A 26 -9.84 -0.64 0.45
N GLY A 27 -10.52 -0.03 1.43
CA GLY A 27 -11.66 -0.65 2.12
C GLY A 27 -12.82 -0.93 1.16
N THR A 28 -13.25 0.08 0.40
CA THR A 28 -14.31 -0.09 -0.61
C THR A 28 -13.85 -0.94 -1.79
N GLY A 29 -12.62 -0.72 -2.26
CA GLY A 29 -12.03 -1.44 -3.39
C GLY A 29 -11.97 -2.94 -3.16
N THR A 30 -11.57 -3.41 -1.97
CA THR A 30 -11.49 -4.86 -1.70
C THR A 30 -12.85 -5.56 -1.73
N VAL A 31 -13.93 -4.89 -1.30
CA VAL A 31 -15.30 -5.42 -1.40
C VAL A 31 -15.74 -5.52 -2.86
N LEU A 32 -15.52 -4.48 -3.65
CA LEU A 32 -15.81 -4.48 -5.09
C LEU A 32 -14.98 -5.54 -5.83
N THR A 33 -13.69 -5.66 -5.51
CA THR A 33 -12.82 -6.71 -6.05
C THR A 33 -13.36 -8.09 -5.72
N LYS A 34 -13.77 -8.35 -4.46
CA LYS A 34 -14.37 -9.64 -4.07
C LYS A 34 -15.61 -9.96 -4.91
N HIS A 35 -16.45 -8.97 -5.18
CA HIS A 35 -17.60 -9.13 -6.06
C HIS A 35 -17.16 -9.46 -7.51
N LEU A 36 -16.21 -8.72 -8.06
CA LEU A 36 -15.71 -8.92 -9.43
C LEU A 36 -15.05 -10.29 -9.62
N ILE A 37 -14.18 -10.74 -8.71
CA ILE A 37 -13.53 -12.06 -8.83
C ILE A 37 -14.51 -13.21 -8.59
N ASN A 38 -15.69 -12.98 -8.02
CA ASN A 38 -16.74 -14.00 -7.96
C ASN A 38 -17.47 -14.14 -9.29
N ILE A 39 -17.59 -13.06 -10.06
CA ILE A 39 -18.16 -13.06 -11.42
C ILE A 39 -17.15 -13.59 -12.44
N PHE A 40 -15.91 -13.13 -12.38
CA PHE A 40 -14.86 -13.51 -13.32
C PHE A 40 -14.07 -14.74 -12.82
N PRO A 41 -13.81 -15.75 -13.67
CA PRO A 41 -13.09 -16.96 -13.24
C PRO A 41 -11.64 -16.71 -12.82
N ASN A 42 -10.97 -15.72 -13.43
CA ASN A 42 -9.53 -15.49 -13.27
C ASN A 42 -9.23 -14.21 -12.47
N PRO A 43 -8.76 -14.30 -11.21
CA PRO A 43 -8.40 -13.14 -10.39
C PRO A 43 -7.24 -12.29 -10.96
N ILE A 44 -6.35 -12.91 -11.74
CA ILE A 44 -5.20 -12.23 -12.38
C ILE A 44 -5.69 -11.26 -13.46
N LEU A 45 -6.80 -11.60 -14.14
CA LEU A 45 -7.43 -10.69 -15.09
C LEU A 45 -7.95 -9.43 -14.38
N VAL A 46 -8.64 -9.62 -13.25
CA VAL A 46 -9.22 -8.52 -12.46
C VAL A 46 -8.12 -7.61 -11.89
N SER A 47 -7.04 -8.18 -11.35
CA SER A 47 -5.89 -7.41 -10.85
C SER A 47 -5.16 -6.68 -11.99
N GLY A 48 -4.93 -7.35 -13.12
CA GLY A 48 -4.26 -6.77 -14.29
C GLY A 48 -5.00 -5.54 -14.83
N VAL A 49 -6.31 -5.67 -15.05
CA VAL A 49 -7.14 -4.53 -15.50
C VAL A 49 -7.13 -3.41 -14.46
N SER A 50 -7.26 -3.74 -13.18
CA SER A 50 -7.23 -2.74 -12.09
C SER A 50 -5.92 -1.95 -12.06
N LEU A 51 -4.78 -2.64 -12.21
CA LEU A 51 -3.45 -2.02 -12.23
C LEU A 51 -3.23 -1.16 -13.47
N ILE A 52 -3.68 -1.60 -14.65
CA ILE A 52 -3.59 -0.82 -15.89
C ILE A 52 -4.39 0.48 -15.76
N ILE A 53 -5.65 0.39 -15.35
CA ILE A 53 -6.53 1.56 -15.18
C ILE A 53 -5.97 2.50 -14.10
N GLY A 54 -5.56 1.97 -12.95
CA GLY A 54 -4.96 2.77 -11.88
C GLY A 54 -3.71 3.50 -12.33
N THR A 55 -2.83 2.82 -13.07
CA THR A 55 -1.61 3.42 -13.63
C THR A 55 -1.96 4.53 -14.61
N LEU A 56 -2.92 4.32 -15.52
CA LEU A 56 -3.36 5.34 -16.49
C LEU A 56 -3.88 6.59 -15.79
N ILE A 57 -4.72 6.44 -14.77
CA ILE A 57 -5.27 7.57 -14.00
C ILE A 57 -4.13 8.37 -13.35
N ILE A 58 -3.21 7.70 -12.64
CA ILE A 58 -2.07 8.37 -12.00
C ILE A 58 -1.18 9.06 -13.05
N SER A 59 -1.01 8.43 -14.20
CA SER A 59 -0.14 8.94 -15.27
C SER A 59 -0.58 10.31 -15.80
N VAL A 60 -1.90 10.56 -15.90
CA VAL A 60 -2.46 11.84 -16.36
C VAL A 60 -2.01 13.01 -15.50
N PHE A 61 -1.90 12.81 -14.19
CA PHE A 61 -1.55 13.86 -13.24
C PHE A 61 -0.04 14.11 -13.13
N TYR A 62 0.79 13.08 -13.30
CA TYR A 62 2.20 13.14 -12.89
C TYR A 62 3.23 12.93 -14.02
N LEU A 63 2.84 12.44 -15.21
CA LEU A 63 3.80 12.11 -16.28
C LEU A 63 4.62 13.31 -16.77
N LYS A 64 3.99 14.47 -17.01
CA LYS A 64 4.66 15.61 -17.67
C LYS A 64 5.83 16.19 -16.86
N ASN A 65 5.68 16.29 -15.54
CA ASN A 65 6.74 16.81 -14.68
C ASN A 65 7.78 15.72 -14.37
N SER A 66 7.35 14.48 -14.17
CA SER A 66 8.24 13.37 -13.84
C SER A 66 9.21 13.02 -14.97
N ILE A 67 8.76 13.05 -16.24
CA ILE A 67 9.64 12.77 -17.39
C ILE A 67 10.74 13.83 -17.53
N LYS A 68 10.42 15.11 -17.32
CA LYS A 68 11.41 16.20 -17.36
C LYS A 68 12.50 16.01 -16.30
N ASP A 69 12.11 15.63 -15.09
CA ASP A 69 13.05 15.38 -14.00
C ASP A 69 13.89 14.12 -14.23
N LEU A 70 13.32 13.06 -14.81
CA LEU A 70 14.05 11.84 -15.20
C LEU A 70 15.13 12.12 -16.24
N ILE A 71 14.81 12.90 -17.29
CA ILE A 71 15.76 13.25 -18.34
C ILE A 71 16.88 14.15 -17.80
N LYS A 72 16.54 15.11 -16.94
CA LYS A 72 17.48 16.09 -16.39
C LYS A 72 18.44 15.48 -15.36
N ASN A 73 17.92 14.69 -14.43
CA ASN A 73 18.67 14.23 -13.26
C ASN A 73 19.22 12.80 -13.39
N LYS A 74 18.77 12.02 -14.39
CA LYS A 74 19.17 10.63 -14.67
C LYS A 74 19.32 9.75 -13.40
N PRO A 75 18.31 9.69 -12.51
CA PRO A 75 18.43 9.05 -11.20
C PRO A 75 18.33 7.51 -11.32
N LYS A 76 19.42 6.86 -11.75
CA LYS A 76 19.43 5.42 -12.08
C LYS A 76 19.02 4.53 -10.89
N LYS A 77 19.51 4.83 -9.68
CA LYS A 77 19.22 4.01 -8.48
C LYS A 77 17.77 4.11 -8.06
N GLU A 78 17.21 5.31 -8.13
CA GLU A 78 15.84 5.62 -7.79
C GLU A 78 14.87 4.96 -8.77
N VAL A 79 15.20 4.97 -10.07
CA VAL A 79 14.45 4.23 -11.10
C VAL A 79 14.50 2.72 -10.84
N THR A 80 15.66 2.17 -10.51
CA THR A 80 15.77 0.74 -10.14
C THR A 80 14.93 0.40 -8.91
N ASN A 81 14.96 1.23 -7.87
CA ASN A 81 14.12 1.04 -6.68
C ASN A 81 12.62 1.14 -7.01
N ALA A 82 12.23 2.04 -7.91
CA ALA A 82 10.85 2.15 -8.38
C ALA A 82 10.39 0.90 -9.15
N ILE A 83 11.27 0.29 -9.95
CA ILE A 83 11.00 -0.98 -10.63
C ILE A 83 10.76 -2.10 -9.61
N PHE A 84 11.62 -2.23 -8.60
CA PHE A 84 11.43 -3.23 -7.53
C PHE A 84 10.14 -2.99 -6.74
N ALA A 85 9.80 -1.72 -6.45
CA ALA A 85 8.54 -1.37 -5.81
C ALA A 85 7.33 -1.75 -6.68
N GLY A 86 7.40 -1.51 -8.00
CA GLY A 86 6.36 -1.90 -8.95
C GLY A 86 6.15 -3.42 -9.03
N ILE A 87 7.23 -4.20 -9.13
CA ILE A 87 7.18 -5.67 -9.11
C ILE A 87 6.57 -6.17 -7.80
N SER A 88 7.03 -5.63 -6.66
CA SER A 88 6.51 -6.00 -5.34
C SER A 88 5.02 -5.67 -5.20
N SER A 89 4.60 -4.52 -5.73
CA SER A 89 3.18 -4.11 -5.74
C SER A 89 2.33 -5.03 -6.61
N ALA A 90 2.80 -5.38 -7.80
CA ALA A 90 2.10 -6.30 -8.70
C ALA A 90 1.94 -7.69 -8.05
N LEU A 91 3.00 -8.23 -7.43
CA LEU A 91 2.93 -9.49 -6.70
C LEU A 91 1.95 -9.39 -5.52
N GLY A 92 2.06 -8.36 -4.70
CA GLY A 92 1.18 -8.15 -3.55
C GLY A 92 -0.30 -8.05 -3.91
N VAL A 93 -0.63 -7.27 -4.95
CA VAL A 93 -2.01 -7.12 -5.44
C VAL A 93 -2.55 -8.43 -5.99
N ASN A 94 -1.76 -9.17 -6.77
CA ASN A 94 -2.17 -10.48 -7.28
C ASN A 94 -2.40 -11.49 -6.15
N SER A 95 -1.48 -11.57 -5.17
CA SER A 95 -1.63 -12.43 -4.00
C SER A 95 -2.89 -12.08 -3.21
N LEU A 96 -3.19 -10.79 -3.00
CA LEU A 96 -4.41 -10.35 -2.34
C LEU A 96 -5.66 -10.79 -3.11
N PHE A 97 -5.69 -10.61 -4.44
CA PHE A 97 -6.87 -10.93 -5.25
C PHE A 97 -7.12 -12.45 -5.29
N ILE A 98 -6.06 -13.25 -5.36
CA ILE A 98 -6.13 -14.71 -5.23
C ILE A 98 -6.62 -15.06 -3.82
N GLY A 99 -6.08 -14.44 -2.76
CA GLY A 99 -6.54 -14.65 -1.39
C GLY A 99 -8.04 -14.31 -1.21
N LEU A 100 -8.50 -13.21 -1.79
CA LEU A 100 -9.91 -12.83 -1.83
C LEU A 100 -10.74 -13.83 -2.62
N LYS A 101 -10.19 -14.56 -3.59
CA LYS A 101 -10.95 -15.61 -4.29
C LYS A 101 -11.18 -16.81 -3.36
N LEU A 102 -10.17 -17.16 -2.57
CA LEU A 102 -10.12 -18.36 -1.73
C LEU A 102 -10.77 -18.18 -0.35
N ALA A 103 -10.80 -16.96 0.18
CA ALA A 103 -11.30 -16.67 1.54
C ALA A 103 -12.31 -15.52 1.56
N PRO A 104 -13.13 -15.39 2.63
CA PRO A 104 -14.00 -14.25 2.84
C PRO A 104 -13.20 -12.93 2.92
N VAL A 105 -13.77 -11.83 2.40
CA VAL A 105 -13.14 -10.50 2.45
C VAL A 105 -12.93 -10.03 3.89
N SER A 106 -13.82 -10.41 4.80
CA SER A 106 -13.74 -10.13 6.23
C SER A 106 -12.56 -10.82 6.95
N VAL A 107 -11.92 -11.79 6.30
CA VAL A 107 -10.73 -12.48 6.82
C VAL A 107 -9.49 -12.09 6.00
N ALA A 108 -9.56 -12.18 4.67
CA ALA A 108 -8.42 -11.93 3.80
C ALA A 108 -7.92 -10.48 3.85
N SER A 109 -8.83 -9.49 3.91
CA SER A 109 -8.44 -8.08 3.96
C SER A 109 -7.74 -7.71 5.28
N PRO A 110 -8.25 -8.09 6.47
CA PRO A 110 -7.51 -7.90 7.71
C PRO A 110 -6.14 -8.58 7.71
N VAL A 111 -6.03 -9.82 7.24
CA VAL A 111 -4.73 -10.52 7.13
C VAL A 111 -3.76 -9.75 6.24
N ALA A 112 -4.20 -9.23 5.09
CA ALA A 112 -3.33 -8.40 4.24
C ALA A 112 -2.92 -7.07 4.91
N ASN A 113 -3.76 -6.52 5.79
CA ASN A 113 -3.47 -5.30 6.54
C ASN A 113 -2.44 -5.48 7.65
N THR A 114 -1.90 -6.69 7.86
CA THR A 114 -0.72 -6.90 8.74
C THR A 114 0.60 -6.47 8.06
N PHE A 115 0.55 -5.93 6.84
CA PHE A 115 1.75 -5.46 6.14
C PHE A 115 2.62 -4.45 6.92
N PRO A 116 2.12 -3.61 7.87
CA PRO A 116 2.98 -2.74 8.66
C PRO A 116 4.07 -3.49 9.46
N LEU A 117 3.79 -4.72 9.93
CA LEU A 117 4.81 -5.56 10.55
C LEU A 117 5.92 -5.95 9.57
N VAL A 118 5.52 -6.33 8.35
CA VAL A 118 6.46 -6.66 7.27
C VAL A 118 7.25 -5.42 6.89
N THR A 119 6.62 -4.25 6.82
CA THR A 119 7.29 -2.96 6.57
C THR A 119 8.37 -2.67 7.60
N ILE A 120 8.07 -2.82 8.91
CA ILE A 120 9.07 -2.64 9.98
C ILE A 120 10.24 -3.60 9.81
N LEU A 121 9.96 -4.88 9.50
CA LEU A 121 10.98 -5.88 9.27
C LEU A 121 11.88 -5.52 8.07
N VAL A 122 11.28 -5.17 6.93
CA VAL A 122 11.99 -4.77 5.70
C VAL A 122 12.81 -3.50 5.94
N ILE A 123 12.29 -2.50 6.66
CA ILE A 123 13.03 -1.30 7.03
C ILE A 123 14.25 -1.68 7.85
N LYS A 124 14.10 -2.55 8.85
CA LYS A 124 15.22 -2.99 9.70
C LYS A 124 16.30 -3.75 8.91
N LEU A 125 15.89 -4.57 7.94
CA LEU A 125 16.80 -5.40 7.13
C LEU A 125 17.54 -4.60 6.05
N PHE A 126 16.86 -3.70 5.34
CA PHE A 126 17.40 -3.05 4.14
C PHE A 126 17.69 -1.56 4.32
N TYR A 127 16.98 -0.89 5.24
CA TYR A 127 16.91 0.56 5.30
C TYR A 127 17.13 1.13 6.70
N GLY A 128 17.80 0.40 7.61
CA GLY A 128 17.84 0.64 9.06
C GLY A 128 18.31 2.03 9.55
N LYS A 129 18.60 2.98 8.66
CA LYS A 129 18.89 4.39 8.94
C LYS A 129 17.84 5.39 8.39
N LEU A 130 16.87 4.97 7.58
CA LEU A 130 15.87 5.86 6.96
C LEU A 130 14.75 6.25 7.94
N GLU A 131 14.29 5.33 8.78
CA GLU A 131 13.26 5.60 9.78
C GLU A 131 13.67 5.08 11.16
N LYS A 132 13.52 5.92 12.19
CA LYS A 132 13.69 5.50 13.58
C LYS A 132 12.48 4.68 14.00
N ILE A 133 12.62 3.36 14.01
CA ILE A 133 11.61 2.46 14.58
C ILE A 133 11.59 2.69 16.09
N THR A 134 10.55 3.34 16.60
CA THR A 134 10.37 3.55 18.05
C THR A 134 9.60 2.39 18.67
N LEU A 135 9.71 2.24 19.99
CA LEU A 135 8.92 1.26 20.74
C LEU A 135 7.41 1.49 20.56
N GLN A 136 6.98 2.74 20.37
CA GLN A 136 5.58 3.09 20.12
C GLN A 136 5.09 2.53 18.78
N THR A 137 5.90 2.59 17.72
CA THR A 137 5.57 2.02 16.40
C THR A 137 5.43 0.50 16.47
N ILE A 138 6.29 -0.17 17.25
CA ILE A 138 6.22 -1.61 17.48
C ILE A 138 4.93 -1.97 18.23
N LEU A 139 4.67 -1.32 19.37
CA LEU A 139 3.47 -1.57 20.17
C LEU A 139 2.18 -1.30 19.40
N GLY A 140 2.13 -0.19 18.64
CA GLY A 140 1.01 0.14 17.78
C GLY A 140 0.76 -0.91 16.70
N SER A 141 1.83 -1.44 16.09
CA SER A 141 1.71 -2.51 15.10
C SER A 141 1.20 -3.82 15.71
N PHE A 142 1.66 -4.19 16.91
CA PHE A 142 1.13 -5.34 17.64
C PHE A 142 -0.35 -5.18 18.01
N LEU A 143 -0.79 -3.99 18.42
CA LEU A 143 -2.20 -3.70 18.69
C LEU A 143 -3.07 -3.86 17.44
N ILE A 144 -2.62 -3.32 16.29
CA ILE A 144 -3.32 -3.48 15.01
C ILE A 144 -3.46 -4.96 14.66
N VAL A 145 -2.38 -5.73 14.76
CA VAL A 145 -2.37 -7.16 14.44
C VAL A 145 -3.25 -7.95 15.39
N SER A 146 -3.23 -7.63 16.68
CA SER A 146 -4.10 -8.28 17.68
C SER A 146 -5.58 -8.04 17.33
N GLY A 147 -5.95 -6.81 16.97
CA GLY A 147 -7.30 -6.49 16.50
C GLY A 147 -7.69 -7.27 15.24
N ILE A 148 -6.78 -7.38 14.27
CA ILE A 148 -6.97 -8.20 13.05
C ILE A 148 -7.20 -9.68 13.39
N VAL A 149 -6.42 -10.25 14.31
CA VAL A 149 -6.55 -11.64 14.75
C VAL A 149 -7.92 -11.86 15.42
N THR A 150 -8.35 -10.94 16.29
CA THR A 150 -9.67 -11.02 16.92
C THR A 150 -10.81 -10.99 15.89
N ILE A 151 -10.75 -10.09 14.91
CA ILE A 151 -11.74 -10.01 13.82
C ILE A 151 -11.77 -11.33 13.02
N THR A 152 -10.59 -11.87 12.73
CA THR A 152 -10.45 -13.09 11.92
C THR A 152 -11.01 -14.32 12.63
N ILE A 153 -10.70 -14.50 13.92
CA ILE A 153 -11.18 -15.63 14.73
C ILE A 153 -12.70 -15.56 14.91
N TYR A 154 -13.27 -14.38 15.12
CA TYR A 154 -14.72 -14.24 15.31
C TYR A 154 -15.52 -14.49 14.02
N THR A 155 -14.88 -14.36 12.86
CA THR A 155 -15.53 -14.46 11.54
C THR A 155 -15.36 -15.84 10.87
N SER A 156 -14.38 -16.65 11.31
CA SER A 156 -14.13 -18.01 10.80
C SER A 156 -14.92 -19.04 11.60
#